data_AF-A0A8T6FQ09-F1
#
_entry.id   AF-A0A8T6FQ09-F1
#
_cell.length_a   1.000
_cell.length_b   1.000
_cell.length_c   1.000
_cell.angle_alpha   90.00
_cell.angle_beta   90.00
_cell.angle_gamma   90.00
#
_symmetry.space_group_name_H-M   'P 1'
#
loop_
_entity.id
_entity.type
_entity.pdbx_description
1 polymer ?
#
loop_
_entity_poly.entity_id
_entity_poly.type
_entity_poly.pdbx_seq_one_letter_code
_entity_poly.pdbx_strand_id
1 'polypeptide(L)'
;MVAEVAGSEAEPAPTAAAQPRKRPERPNVDRKARLQLEPKLPAKQPPEVRTGNWDETFHLFDPETARAEAVRCIQCPAAPCQVACPVGNDIPASFWLLEQGDFDGAANVFRETSELPEMCGRLCPQERLCEGHCVVGKKGEPVAIGKLETFVTEWQLANGNPPPATVAPATGKSLAIIGSGPAGIGVAERIARSGHRVVVYDAWPVAGGLLHYGIPNFKQNKASVADRIERLRGLGVAFVLDTRVGEDVAFEELEREFDAVFVAAGAIEGVELGLEHEDAPGVFAATEFLVRGNLPPEDLPEELRAPLPSLRSVVVVGGGDTSMDCVRTAVRLGAEEVRLVYRRTEQEMQGREEERMHAHEEGVIFEFLTSPTAILVDDAGAFRALRCQLMELGEPDESGRARPEPIAGSGFEIEADALVLAIGYNVEDGWGEVAPAVERDPWGRFTVDPRTMRTNRPGVFAGGDDVNGADLVVTALADAHVAAASIEEWLSAGGDW
;
A
#
# COMPACT_ATOMS: atom_id res chain seq x y z
N MET A 1 9.05 -33.56 -56.58
CA MET A 1 9.48 -34.20 -55.33
C MET A 1 10.52 -33.30 -54.69
N VAL A 2 10.40 -33.09 -53.38
CA VAL A 2 11.34 -32.41 -52.46
C VAL A 2 11.32 -30.87 -52.57
N ALA A 3 11.07 -30.07 -51.53
CA ALA A 3 10.60 -30.29 -50.17
C ALA A 3 10.01 -28.97 -49.62
N GLU A 4 8.97 -29.08 -48.80
CA GLU A 4 8.49 -28.02 -47.91
C GLU A 4 9.60 -27.68 -46.90
N VAL A 5 9.90 -26.38 -46.76
CA VAL A 5 10.74 -25.88 -45.67
C VAL A 5 9.77 -25.48 -44.55
N ALA A 6 9.63 -26.38 -43.58
CA ALA A 6 8.92 -26.13 -42.35
C ALA A 6 9.61 -25.00 -41.58
N GLY A 7 8.84 -23.97 -41.21
CA GLY A 7 9.26 -22.97 -40.25
C GLY A 7 9.43 -23.60 -38.88
N SER A 8 10.62 -23.49 -38.31
CA SER A 8 10.80 -23.70 -36.87
C SER A 8 10.44 -22.39 -36.18
N GLU A 9 9.27 -22.35 -35.54
CA GLU A 9 8.98 -21.38 -34.49
C GLU A 9 10.07 -21.56 -33.42
N ALA A 10 10.94 -20.55 -33.29
CA ALA A 10 11.86 -20.48 -32.17
C ALA A 10 11.04 -20.09 -30.94
N GLU A 11 10.89 -21.01 -29.99
CA GLU A 11 10.36 -20.70 -28.66
C GLU A 11 11.19 -19.53 -28.07
N PRO A 12 10.53 -18.51 -27.49
CA PRO A 12 11.23 -17.41 -26.85
C PRO A 12 12.07 -17.97 -25.70
N ALA A 13 13.35 -17.58 -25.67
CA ALA A 13 14.26 -17.98 -24.61
C ALA A 13 13.68 -17.52 -23.26
N PRO A 14 13.64 -18.39 -22.23
CA PRO A 14 13.18 -17.97 -20.91
C PRO A 14 14.08 -16.84 -20.42
N THR A 15 13.46 -15.68 -20.17
CA THR A 15 14.04 -14.56 -19.43
C THR A 15 14.78 -15.11 -18.23
N ALA A 16 16.01 -14.64 -18.00
CA ALA A 16 16.84 -15.07 -16.88
C ALA A 16 16.18 -14.64 -15.55
N ALA A 17 15.21 -15.42 -15.10
CA ALA A 17 14.79 -15.44 -13.71
C ALA A 17 16.08 -15.59 -12.89
N ALA A 18 16.29 -14.70 -11.93
CA ALA A 18 17.32 -14.86 -10.92
C ALA A 18 17.33 -16.33 -10.50
N GLN A 19 18.44 -17.03 -10.74
CA GLN A 19 18.52 -18.47 -10.44
C GLN A 19 18.08 -18.62 -8.99
N PRO A 20 16.97 -19.34 -8.70
CA PRO A 20 16.53 -19.48 -7.33
C PRO A 20 17.71 -20.08 -6.58
N ARG A 21 18.16 -19.39 -5.51
CA ARG A 21 19.19 -19.93 -4.63
C ARG A 21 18.82 -21.38 -4.36
N LYS A 22 19.78 -22.29 -4.50
CA LYS A 22 19.61 -23.66 -3.99
C LYS A 22 19.15 -23.49 -2.55
N ARG A 23 17.87 -23.74 -2.30
CA ARG A 23 17.26 -23.63 -0.98
C ARG A 23 18.20 -24.36 -0.04
N PRO A 24 18.71 -23.74 1.05
CA PRO A 24 19.47 -24.48 2.03
C PRO A 24 18.68 -25.74 2.36
N GLU A 25 19.36 -26.90 2.47
CA GLU A 25 18.69 -28.17 2.78
C GLU A 25 17.69 -27.91 3.90
N ARG A 26 16.40 -28.09 3.60
CA ARG A 26 15.35 -27.63 4.51
C ARG A 26 15.62 -28.27 5.87
N PRO A 27 15.67 -27.46 6.93
CA PRO A 27 16.03 -27.97 8.23
C PRO A 27 15.05 -29.05 8.67
N ASN A 28 15.58 -30.15 9.21
CA ASN A 28 14.76 -31.18 9.83
C ASN A 28 14.33 -30.69 11.21
N VAL A 29 13.23 -29.94 11.26
CA VAL A 29 12.67 -29.40 12.50
C VAL A 29 11.63 -30.34 13.10
N ASP A 30 11.54 -30.39 14.43
CA ASP A 30 10.44 -31.06 15.13
C ASP A 30 9.16 -30.19 15.02
N ARG A 31 8.38 -30.47 13.97
CA ARG A 31 7.13 -29.76 13.70
C ARG A 31 6.08 -29.96 14.79
N LYS A 32 6.08 -31.11 15.46
CA LYS A 32 5.10 -31.38 16.52
C LYS A 32 5.40 -30.53 17.74
N ALA A 33 6.68 -30.46 18.13
CA ALA A 33 7.11 -29.60 19.23
C ALA A 33 6.84 -28.12 18.94
N ARG A 34 7.20 -27.63 17.74
CA ARG A 34 6.98 -26.22 17.35
C ARG A 34 5.51 -25.81 17.35
N LEU A 35 4.58 -26.72 16.98
CA LEU A 35 3.13 -26.46 17.05
C LEU A 35 2.57 -26.32 18.47
N GLN A 36 3.34 -26.65 19.51
CA GLN A 36 2.93 -26.46 20.91
C GLN A 36 3.49 -25.16 21.51
N LEU A 37 4.23 -24.38 20.73
CA LEU A 37 4.82 -23.13 21.21
C LEU A 37 3.79 -22.01 21.18
N GLU A 38 3.67 -21.34 22.33
CA GLU A 38 2.83 -20.16 22.49
C GLU A 38 3.33 -18.97 21.65
N PRO A 39 2.42 -18.18 21.08
CA PRO A 39 2.77 -16.97 20.33
C PRO A 39 3.58 -15.98 21.15
N LYS A 40 4.52 -15.31 20.49
CA LYS A 40 5.29 -14.20 21.00
C LYS A 40 4.99 -12.99 20.13
N LEU A 41 4.39 -11.98 20.74
CA LEU A 41 4.10 -10.69 20.10
C LEU A 41 5.00 -9.62 20.71
N PRO A 42 5.40 -8.60 19.96
CA PRO A 42 6.11 -7.49 20.54
C PRO A 42 5.16 -6.69 21.44
N ALA A 43 5.73 -5.90 22.34
CA ALA A 43 4.94 -5.07 23.24
C ALA A 43 4.09 -4.06 22.45
N LYS A 44 2.82 -3.93 22.82
CA LYS A 44 1.89 -2.93 22.29
C LYS A 44 1.76 -1.78 23.27
N GLN A 45 1.77 -0.54 22.79
CA GLN A 45 1.52 0.62 23.64
C GLN A 45 0.12 0.56 24.26
N PRO A 46 -0.06 0.87 25.55
CA PRO A 46 -1.39 1.02 26.14
C PRO A 46 -2.22 2.10 25.42
N PRO A 47 -3.54 1.92 25.25
CA PRO A 47 -4.40 2.90 24.58
C PRO A 47 -4.24 4.32 25.14
N GLU A 48 -4.24 4.47 26.47
CA GLU A 48 -4.11 5.74 27.17
C GLU A 48 -2.77 6.46 26.96
N VAL A 49 -1.75 5.76 26.45
CA VAL A 49 -0.46 6.35 26.09
C VAL A 49 -0.43 6.71 24.60
N ARG A 50 -0.84 5.77 23.73
CA ARG A 50 -0.71 5.91 22.26
C ARG A 50 -1.70 6.87 21.62
N THR A 51 -2.79 7.22 22.29
CA THR A 51 -3.69 8.29 21.84
C THR A 51 -3.06 9.68 21.97
N GLY A 52 -2.03 9.83 22.82
CA GLY A 52 -1.32 11.09 23.04
C GLY A 52 -0.03 11.27 22.23
N ASN A 53 0.29 10.34 21.31
CA ASN A 53 1.49 10.41 20.49
C ASN A 53 1.28 9.78 19.09
N TRP A 54 2.28 9.96 18.23
CA TRP A 54 2.28 9.49 16.84
C TRP A 54 3.26 8.34 16.61
N ASP A 55 3.81 7.75 17.68
CA ASP A 55 4.72 6.62 17.59
C ASP A 55 3.97 5.34 17.19
N GLU A 56 4.68 4.38 16.58
CA GLU A 56 4.09 3.12 16.14
C GLU A 56 3.40 2.37 17.28
N THR A 57 2.20 1.85 17.00
CA THR A 57 1.34 1.20 18.01
C THR A 57 2.00 -0.01 18.67
N PHE A 58 2.75 -0.79 17.88
CA PHE A 58 3.60 -1.86 18.36
C PHE A 58 5.05 -1.40 18.43
N HIS A 59 5.74 -1.80 19.48
CA HIS A 59 7.19 -1.72 19.52
C HIS A 59 7.79 -2.79 18.60
N LEU A 60 9.08 -2.64 18.29
CA LEU A 60 9.84 -3.71 17.67
C LEU A 60 10.03 -4.87 18.65
N PHE A 61 10.19 -6.08 18.13
CA PHE A 61 10.66 -7.19 18.94
C PHE A 61 12.04 -6.89 19.53
N ASP A 62 12.30 -7.41 20.73
CA ASP A 62 13.67 -7.62 21.16
C ASP A 62 14.24 -8.90 20.48
N PRO A 63 15.57 -9.01 20.34
CA PRO A 63 16.21 -10.15 19.68
C PRO A 63 15.84 -11.53 20.23
N GLU A 64 15.64 -11.67 21.54
CA GLU A 64 15.33 -12.95 22.15
C GLU A 64 13.89 -13.37 21.80
N THR A 65 12.93 -12.45 21.94
CA THR A 65 11.54 -12.68 21.60
C THR A 65 11.33 -12.89 20.09
N ALA A 66 12.02 -12.13 19.23
CA ALA A 66 11.97 -12.33 17.77
C ALA A 66 12.42 -13.74 17.39
N ARG A 67 13.52 -14.22 17.98
CA ARG A 67 14.02 -15.59 17.77
C ARG A 67 13.03 -16.63 18.26
N ALA A 68 12.45 -16.42 19.43
CA ALA A 68 11.45 -17.32 20.00
C ALA A 68 10.19 -17.43 19.11
N GLU A 69 9.74 -16.30 18.54
CA GLU A 69 8.62 -16.30 17.59
C GLU A 69 8.99 -17.03 16.29
N ALA A 70 10.18 -16.76 15.73
CA ALA A 70 10.64 -17.39 14.50
C ALA A 70 10.71 -18.93 14.61
N VAL A 71 11.08 -19.45 15.79
CA VAL A 71 11.12 -20.91 16.06
C VAL A 71 9.73 -21.56 15.90
N ARG A 72 8.63 -20.83 16.05
CA ARG A 72 7.27 -21.36 15.83
C ARG A 72 7.02 -21.75 14.37
N CYS A 73 7.78 -21.18 13.42
CA CYS A 73 7.73 -21.59 12.02
C CYS A 73 8.05 -23.07 11.88
N ILE A 74 7.10 -23.86 11.37
CA ILE A 74 7.26 -25.32 11.23
C ILE A 74 7.99 -25.74 9.95
N GLN A 75 8.55 -24.77 9.19
CA GLN A 75 9.31 -25.00 7.97
C GLN A 75 8.52 -25.90 6.99
N CYS A 76 7.31 -25.44 6.65
CA CYS A 76 6.35 -26.14 5.79
C CYS A 76 6.97 -26.48 4.43
N PRO A 77 6.93 -27.75 3.98
CA PRO A 77 7.45 -28.08 2.67
C PRO A 77 6.73 -27.41 1.50
N ALA A 78 5.44 -27.11 1.64
CA ALA A 78 4.69 -26.39 0.61
C ALA A 78 4.75 -24.86 0.75
N ALA A 79 5.29 -24.34 1.86
CA ALA A 79 5.38 -22.91 2.17
C ALA A 79 4.16 -22.07 1.74
N PRO A 80 2.93 -22.39 2.19
CA PRO A 80 1.72 -21.68 1.74
C PRO A 80 1.75 -20.17 2.05
N CYS A 81 2.48 -19.76 3.09
CA CYS A 81 2.70 -18.34 3.40
C CYS A 81 3.48 -17.60 2.28
N GLN A 82 4.42 -18.26 1.61
CA GLN A 82 5.17 -17.70 0.48
C GLN A 82 4.27 -17.58 -0.75
N VAL A 83 3.45 -18.60 -1.02
CA VAL A 83 2.49 -18.59 -2.15
C VAL A 83 1.43 -17.48 -1.98
N ALA A 84 1.01 -17.23 -0.75
CA ALA A 84 0.04 -16.19 -0.42
C ALA A 84 0.64 -14.77 -0.34
N CYS A 85 1.97 -14.63 -0.40
CA CYS A 85 2.63 -13.34 -0.44
C CYS A 85 2.67 -12.86 -1.90
N PRO A 86 2.08 -11.71 -2.26
CA PRO A 86 2.03 -11.27 -3.66
C PRO A 86 3.40 -11.07 -4.31
N VAL A 87 4.42 -10.72 -3.51
CA VAL A 87 5.82 -10.60 -3.95
C VAL A 87 6.64 -11.89 -3.76
N GLY A 88 6.06 -12.96 -3.20
CA GLY A 88 6.69 -14.27 -3.15
C GLY A 88 7.84 -14.45 -2.14
N ASN A 89 7.86 -13.66 -1.05
CA ASN A 89 8.89 -13.73 0.01
C ASN A 89 9.14 -15.16 0.52
N ASP A 90 10.41 -15.62 0.55
CA ASP A 90 10.79 -16.92 1.16
C ASP A 90 10.83 -16.82 2.70
N ILE A 91 9.64 -16.63 3.27
CA ILE A 91 9.41 -16.49 4.72
C ILE A 91 10.05 -17.64 5.52
N PRO A 92 9.93 -18.93 5.12
CA PRO A 92 10.61 -20.00 5.85
C PRO A 92 12.14 -19.88 5.88
N ALA A 93 12.78 -19.49 4.76
CA ALA A 93 14.22 -19.30 4.72
C ALA A 93 14.67 -18.13 5.60
N SER A 94 13.96 -17.00 5.56
CA SER A 94 14.23 -15.86 6.43
C SER A 94 14.13 -16.27 7.90
N PHE A 95 13.07 -16.98 8.29
CA PHE A 95 12.87 -17.37 9.69
C PHE A 95 13.83 -18.43 10.19
N TRP A 96 14.37 -19.25 9.28
CA TRP A 96 15.46 -20.17 9.61
C TRP A 96 16.74 -19.44 9.98
N LEU A 97 17.08 -18.35 9.27
CA LEU A 97 18.23 -17.51 9.60
C LEU A 97 17.97 -16.72 10.89
N LEU A 98 16.77 -16.18 11.04
CA LEU A 98 16.34 -15.44 12.22
C LEU A 98 16.48 -16.28 13.50
N GLU A 99 15.98 -17.52 13.54
CA GLU A 99 16.08 -18.36 14.75
C GLU A 99 17.54 -18.69 15.14
N GLN A 100 18.45 -18.73 14.15
CA GLN A 100 19.89 -18.94 14.36
C GLN A 100 20.62 -17.67 14.83
N GLY A 101 19.97 -16.51 14.81
CA GLY A 101 20.57 -15.23 15.17
C GLY A 101 21.20 -14.47 14.00
N ASP A 102 21.02 -14.93 12.75
CA ASP A 102 21.46 -14.22 11.55
C ASP A 102 20.35 -13.27 11.07
N PHE A 103 20.23 -12.13 11.75
CA PHE A 103 19.18 -11.14 11.49
C PHE A 103 19.39 -10.40 10.17
N ASP A 104 20.63 -10.05 9.84
CA ASP A 104 20.96 -9.41 8.56
C ASP A 104 20.70 -10.35 7.38
N GLY A 105 21.07 -11.63 7.51
CA GLY A 105 20.72 -12.66 6.53
C GLY A 105 19.21 -12.82 6.36
N ALA A 106 18.46 -12.83 7.47
CA ALA A 106 17.00 -12.90 7.44
C ALA A 106 16.36 -11.69 6.74
N ALA A 107 16.85 -10.47 6.99
CA ALA A 107 16.40 -9.25 6.32
C ALA A 107 16.71 -9.29 4.81
N ASN A 108 17.91 -9.74 4.44
CA ASN A 108 18.31 -9.87 3.05
C ASN A 108 17.40 -10.82 2.26
N VAL A 109 16.92 -11.91 2.87
CA VAL A 109 15.95 -12.82 2.21
C VAL A 109 14.64 -12.10 1.84
N PHE A 110 14.13 -11.20 2.69
CA PHE A 110 12.96 -10.41 2.32
C PHE A 110 13.26 -9.42 1.18
N ARG A 111 14.44 -8.81 1.19
CA ARG A 111 14.90 -7.87 0.15
C ARG A 111 15.21 -8.53 -1.20
N GLU A 112 15.33 -9.86 -1.27
CA GLU A 112 15.50 -10.57 -2.54
C GLU A 112 14.26 -10.43 -3.44
N THR A 113 13.08 -10.29 -2.82
CA THR A 113 11.79 -10.24 -3.52
C THR A 113 10.97 -8.99 -3.23
N SER A 114 11.18 -8.30 -2.12
CA SER A 114 10.44 -7.08 -1.77
C SER A 114 11.34 -5.85 -1.78
N GLU A 115 10.90 -4.81 -2.47
CA GLU A 115 11.55 -3.50 -2.48
C GLU A 115 11.16 -2.66 -1.24
N LEU A 116 10.05 -2.98 -0.56
CA LEU A 116 9.56 -2.26 0.61
C LEU A 116 9.26 -3.16 1.81
N PRO A 117 10.14 -4.09 2.23
CA PRO A 117 9.83 -5.04 3.29
C PRO A 117 9.60 -4.33 4.64
N GLU A 118 10.30 -3.22 4.88
CA GLU A 118 10.04 -2.35 6.04
C GLU A 118 8.61 -1.77 6.08
N MET A 119 7.95 -1.53 4.94
CA MET A 119 6.55 -1.07 4.89
C MET A 119 5.57 -2.25 4.84
N CYS A 120 5.84 -3.27 4.02
CA CYS A 120 4.97 -4.44 3.88
C CYS A 120 4.80 -5.19 5.21
N GLY A 121 5.86 -5.29 6.03
CA GLY A 121 5.78 -5.89 7.35
C GLY A 121 4.79 -5.19 8.30
N ARG A 122 4.54 -3.90 8.08
CA ARG A 122 3.60 -3.07 8.87
C ARG A 122 2.21 -3.02 8.27
N LEU A 123 2.12 -2.93 6.95
CA LEU A 123 0.90 -2.49 6.25
C LEU A 123 0.10 -3.59 5.58
N CYS A 124 0.74 -4.72 5.26
CA CYS A 124 0.00 -5.84 4.68
C CYS A 124 -1.12 -6.29 5.64
N PRO A 125 -2.32 -6.63 5.15
CA PRO A 125 -3.31 -7.35 5.94
C PRO A 125 -2.88 -8.82 6.01
N GLN A 126 -1.91 -9.13 6.87
CA GLN A 126 -1.28 -10.46 6.91
C GLN A 126 -2.31 -11.57 7.16
N GLU A 127 -3.39 -11.27 7.87
CA GLU A 127 -4.52 -12.17 8.14
C GLU A 127 -5.24 -12.64 6.86
N ARG A 128 -5.15 -11.87 5.77
CA ARG A 128 -5.67 -12.25 4.44
C ARG A 128 -4.59 -12.81 3.51
N LEU A 129 -3.32 -12.56 3.85
CA LEU A 129 -2.15 -12.91 3.06
C LEU A 129 -1.35 -14.04 3.72
N CYS A 130 -0.09 -13.78 4.07
CA CYS A 130 0.87 -14.78 4.50
C CYS A 130 0.51 -15.46 5.83
N GLU A 131 -0.03 -14.72 6.81
CA GLU A 131 -0.42 -15.24 8.12
C GLU A 131 -1.75 -16.01 8.05
N GLY A 132 -2.71 -15.54 7.24
CA GLY A 132 -3.95 -16.26 6.95
C GLY A 132 -3.73 -17.64 6.33
N HIS A 133 -2.61 -17.82 5.61
CA HIS A 133 -2.21 -19.09 5.01
C HIS A 133 -1.19 -19.87 5.83
N CYS A 134 -0.81 -19.38 7.01
CA CYS A 134 0.13 -20.07 7.89
C CYS A 134 -0.49 -21.34 8.48
N VAL A 135 0.20 -22.48 8.35
CA VAL A 135 -0.30 -23.77 8.86
C VAL A 135 -0.40 -23.80 10.38
N VAL A 136 0.42 -23.02 11.09
CA VAL A 136 0.33 -22.86 12.55
C VAL A 136 -1.02 -22.24 12.94
N GLY A 137 -1.50 -21.28 12.14
CA GLY A 137 -2.79 -20.60 12.27
C GLY A 137 -4.01 -21.54 12.28
N LYS A 138 -3.87 -22.77 11.77
CA LYS A 138 -4.97 -23.76 11.77
C LYS A 138 -5.23 -24.39 13.14
N LYS A 139 -4.30 -24.25 14.10
CA LYS A 139 -4.38 -24.87 15.43
C LYS A 139 -4.19 -23.88 16.58
N GLY A 140 -3.91 -22.61 16.29
CA GLY A 140 -3.65 -21.53 17.23
C GLY A 140 -3.36 -20.26 16.44
N GLU A 141 -2.71 -19.26 17.04
CA GLU A 141 -2.32 -18.05 16.30
C GLU A 141 -1.24 -18.37 15.26
N PRO A 142 -1.27 -17.72 14.07
CA PRO A 142 -0.20 -17.83 13.10
C PRO A 142 1.15 -17.35 13.67
N VAL A 143 2.22 -17.62 12.94
CA VAL A 143 3.51 -16.97 13.20
C VAL A 143 3.35 -15.49 12.84
N ALA A 144 3.84 -14.57 13.68
CA ALA A 144 3.72 -13.12 13.46
C ALA A 144 4.65 -12.63 12.33
N ILE A 145 4.34 -13.00 11.09
CA ILE A 145 5.21 -12.83 9.92
C ILE A 145 5.53 -11.36 9.68
N GLY A 146 4.51 -10.49 9.62
CA GLY A 146 4.72 -9.07 9.33
C GLY A 146 5.56 -8.37 10.41
N LYS A 147 5.32 -8.71 11.68
CA LYS A 147 6.07 -8.15 12.81
C LYS A 147 7.53 -8.63 12.81
N LEU A 148 7.80 -9.87 12.40
CA LEU A 148 9.17 -10.38 12.23
C LEU A 148 9.88 -9.77 11.02
N GLU A 149 9.19 -9.57 9.90
CA GLU A 149 9.70 -8.86 8.71
C GLU A 149 10.11 -7.42 9.08
N THR A 150 9.26 -6.73 9.84
CA THR A 150 9.54 -5.40 10.40
C THR A 150 10.76 -5.43 11.31
N PHE A 151 10.83 -6.39 12.24
CA PHE A 151 11.98 -6.50 13.15
C PHE A 151 13.31 -6.67 12.42
N VAL A 152 13.40 -7.62 11.47
CA VAL A 152 14.69 -7.89 10.80
C VAL A 152 15.13 -6.74 9.91
N THR A 153 14.18 -6.07 9.24
CA THR A 153 14.49 -4.93 8.37
C THR A 153 14.95 -3.71 9.18
N GLU A 154 14.28 -3.41 10.29
CA GLU A 154 14.69 -2.32 11.20
C GLU A 154 16.00 -2.65 11.93
N TRP A 155 16.21 -3.91 12.32
CA TRP A 155 17.49 -4.37 12.88
C TRP A 155 18.64 -4.09 11.90
N GLN A 156 18.47 -4.46 10.63
CA GLN A 156 19.48 -4.26 9.60
C GLN A 156 19.80 -2.77 9.40
N LEU A 157 18.78 -1.90 9.38
CA LEU A 157 18.96 -0.45 9.31
C LEU A 157 19.76 0.07 10.52
N ALA A 158 19.46 -0.38 11.73
CA ALA A 158 20.16 0.02 12.93
C ALA A 158 21.59 -0.55 13.06
N ASN A 159 21.92 -1.64 12.38
CA ASN A 159 23.15 -2.42 12.61
C ASN A 159 24.07 -2.58 11.39
N GLY A 160 24.03 -1.64 10.45
CA GLY A 160 24.98 -1.62 9.33
C GLY A 160 24.39 -1.27 7.97
N ASN A 161 23.07 -1.04 7.92
CA ASN A 161 22.26 -0.83 6.73
C ASN A 161 22.21 -2.05 5.78
N PRO A 162 21.20 -2.11 4.91
CA PRO A 162 21.19 -3.08 3.82
C PRO A 162 22.46 -2.96 2.97
N PRO A 163 23.00 -4.08 2.45
CA PRO A 163 24.13 -4.01 1.53
C PRO A 163 23.73 -3.18 0.30
N PRO A 164 24.63 -2.33 -0.23
CA PRO A 164 24.32 -1.52 -1.40
C PRO A 164 23.99 -2.45 -2.58
N ALA A 165 22.93 -2.12 -3.32
CA ALA A 165 22.58 -2.90 -4.50
C ALA A 165 23.69 -2.78 -5.56
N THR A 166 23.98 -3.88 -6.25
CA THR A 166 24.90 -3.87 -7.39
C THR A 166 24.16 -3.32 -8.61
N VAL A 167 24.78 -2.33 -9.26
CA VAL A 167 24.28 -1.70 -10.49
C VAL A 167 25.10 -2.21 -11.67
N ALA A 168 24.43 -2.66 -12.73
CA ALA A 168 25.08 -3.08 -13.97
C ALA A 168 25.67 -1.87 -14.73
N PRO A 169 26.61 -2.08 -15.67
CA PRO A 169 27.15 -0.99 -16.49
C PRO A 169 26.05 -0.21 -17.21
N ALA A 170 26.27 1.09 -17.40
CA ALA A 170 25.31 1.96 -18.07
C ALA A 170 24.96 1.45 -19.47
N THR A 171 23.67 1.29 -19.73
CA THR A 171 23.13 0.79 -21.01
C THR A 171 22.95 1.89 -22.05
N GLY A 172 22.88 3.15 -21.59
CA GLY A 172 22.51 4.31 -22.41
C GLY A 172 21.00 4.44 -22.65
N LYS A 173 20.18 3.58 -22.04
CA LYS A 173 18.71 3.59 -22.11
C LYS A 173 18.09 4.27 -20.90
N SER A 174 16.86 4.73 -21.05
CA SER A 174 16.21 5.61 -20.09
C SER A 174 14.72 5.32 -19.87
N LEU A 175 14.27 5.50 -18.63
CA LEU A 175 12.88 5.34 -18.18
C LEU A 175 12.42 6.59 -17.42
N ALA A 176 11.27 7.14 -17.80
CA ALA A 176 10.51 8.07 -16.97
C ALA A 176 9.45 7.30 -16.17
N ILE A 177 9.33 7.61 -14.88
CA ILE A 177 8.28 7.10 -14.01
C ILE A 177 7.44 8.28 -13.55
N ILE A 178 6.12 8.20 -13.67
CA ILE A 178 5.19 9.21 -13.18
C ILE A 178 4.56 8.70 -11.89
N GLY A 179 4.88 9.32 -10.77
CA GLY A 179 4.47 8.94 -9.42
C GLY A 179 5.55 8.20 -8.64
N SER A 180 5.79 8.65 -7.40
CA SER A 180 6.79 8.11 -6.48
C SER A 180 6.22 7.16 -5.42
N GLY A 181 5.01 6.65 -5.65
CA GLY A 181 4.37 5.64 -4.79
C GLY A 181 5.02 4.24 -4.88
N PRO A 182 4.43 3.23 -4.22
CA PRO A 182 4.99 1.89 -4.15
C PRO A 182 5.35 1.26 -5.50
N ALA A 183 4.45 1.36 -6.49
CA ALA A 183 4.70 0.82 -7.84
C ALA A 183 5.90 1.50 -8.50
N GLY A 184 5.94 2.85 -8.46
CA GLY A 184 7.06 3.63 -8.98
C GLY A 184 8.39 3.30 -8.30
N ILE A 185 8.40 3.14 -6.97
CA ILE A 185 9.58 2.72 -6.21
C ILE A 185 10.05 1.31 -6.63
N GLY A 186 9.13 0.37 -6.78
CA GLY A 186 9.43 -1.00 -7.19
C GLY A 186 10.07 -1.07 -8.57
N VAL A 187 9.50 -0.36 -9.55
CA VAL A 187 10.07 -0.29 -10.91
C VAL A 187 11.41 0.45 -10.90
N ALA A 188 11.50 1.57 -10.19
CA ALA A 188 12.71 2.38 -10.14
C ALA A 188 13.93 1.58 -9.64
N GLU A 189 13.80 0.85 -8.53
CA GLU A 189 14.92 0.05 -8.02
C GLU A 189 15.37 -1.00 -9.04
N ARG A 190 14.41 -1.76 -9.58
CA ARG A 190 14.72 -2.88 -10.49
C ARG A 190 15.39 -2.40 -11.77
N ILE A 191 14.85 -1.36 -12.40
CA ILE A 191 15.37 -0.82 -13.65
C ILE A 191 16.70 -0.09 -13.45
N ALA A 192 16.87 0.65 -12.35
CA ALA A 192 18.14 1.30 -12.04
C ALA A 192 19.27 0.28 -11.84
N ARG A 193 18.99 -0.87 -11.19
CA ARG A 193 19.97 -1.95 -11.01
C ARG A 193 20.45 -2.57 -12.34
N SER A 194 19.63 -2.53 -13.39
CA SER A 194 20.02 -2.95 -14.75
C SER A 194 20.92 -1.96 -15.49
N GLY A 195 21.24 -0.81 -14.90
CA GLY A 195 22.13 0.20 -15.51
C GLY A 195 21.43 1.19 -16.44
N HIS A 196 20.09 1.21 -16.45
CA HIS A 196 19.29 2.21 -17.17
C HIS A 196 19.18 3.51 -16.36
N ARG A 197 19.07 4.65 -17.05
CA ARG A 197 18.80 5.94 -16.42
C ARG A 197 17.33 6.01 -16.01
N VAL A 198 17.05 6.24 -14.73
CA VAL A 198 15.67 6.37 -14.21
C VAL A 198 15.43 7.78 -13.67
N VAL A 199 14.32 8.40 -14.08
CA VAL A 199 13.83 9.66 -13.53
C VAL A 199 12.38 9.47 -13.08
N VAL A 200 12.12 9.77 -11.81
CA VAL A 200 10.78 9.74 -11.21
C VAL A 200 10.26 11.18 -11.13
N TYR A 201 9.09 11.42 -11.69
CA TYR A 201 8.35 12.68 -11.61
C TYR A 201 7.25 12.53 -10.57
N ASP A 202 7.11 13.48 -9.66
CA ASP A 202 6.01 13.49 -8.69
C ASP A 202 5.42 14.90 -8.56
N ALA A 203 4.10 14.96 -8.45
CA ALA A 203 3.38 16.23 -8.34
C ALA A 203 3.56 16.87 -6.95
N TRP A 204 3.93 16.09 -5.93
CA TRP A 204 4.03 16.57 -4.55
C TRP A 204 5.51 16.82 -4.15
N PRO A 205 5.77 17.68 -3.14
CA PRO A 205 7.12 18.15 -2.79
C PRO A 205 8.04 17.07 -2.19
N VAL A 206 7.46 16.01 -1.61
CA VAL A 206 8.17 14.88 -0.99
C VAL A 206 7.80 13.57 -1.68
N ALA A 207 8.81 12.75 -2.00
CA ALA A 207 8.60 11.45 -2.61
C ALA A 207 8.07 10.39 -1.63
N GLY A 208 7.31 9.42 -2.14
CA GLY A 208 6.82 8.25 -1.40
C GLY A 208 5.34 7.96 -1.59
N GLY A 209 4.60 8.84 -2.28
CA GLY A 209 3.15 8.71 -2.48
C GLY A 209 2.40 8.47 -1.17
N LEU A 210 1.44 7.54 -1.17
CA LEU A 210 0.64 7.18 0.01
C LEU A 210 1.49 6.81 1.24
N LEU A 211 2.69 6.24 1.06
CA LEU A 211 3.57 5.86 2.18
C LEU A 211 4.03 7.09 2.97
N HIS A 212 4.20 8.22 2.30
CA HIS A 212 4.52 9.49 2.95
C HIS A 212 3.24 10.27 3.30
N TYR A 213 2.25 10.35 2.42
CA TYR A 213 1.09 11.24 2.60
C TYR A 213 -0.11 10.63 3.33
N GLY A 214 -0.51 9.41 2.98
CA GLY A 214 -1.77 8.84 3.48
C GLY A 214 -1.62 8.14 4.83
N ILE A 215 -0.61 7.27 4.96
CA ILE A 215 -0.54 6.32 6.07
C ILE A 215 0.03 6.98 7.33
N PRO A 216 -0.66 7.04 8.46
CA PRO A 216 -0.14 7.78 9.61
C PRO A 216 1.09 7.17 10.29
N ASN A 217 1.86 8.00 11.01
CA ASN A 217 3.10 7.59 11.67
C ASN A 217 2.90 6.48 12.71
N PHE A 218 1.73 6.44 13.34
CA PHE A 218 1.38 5.41 14.33
C PHE A 218 1.18 4.01 13.73
N LYS A 219 1.14 3.90 12.38
CA LYS A 219 1.17 2.63 11.62
C LYS A 219 2.52 2.40 10.95
N GLN A 220 3.16 3.44 10.44
CA GLN A 220 4.43 3.34 9.73
C GLN A 220 5.27 4.61 9.88
N ASN A 221 6.48 4.45 10.40
CA ASN A 221 7.44 5.53 10.53
C ASN A 221 7.85 6.13 9.18
N LYS A 222 7.78 7.46 9.05
CA LYS A 222 8.18 8.19 7.83
C LYS A 222 9.68 8.17 7.59
N ALA A 223 10.48 8.00 8.64
CA ALA A 223 11.93 7.91 8.49
C ALA A 223 12.31 6.70 7.62
N SER A 224 11.61 5.57 7.75
CA SER A 224 11.86 4.39 6.91
C SER A 224 11.54 4.67 5.42
N VAL A 225 10.52 5.50 5.13
CA VAL A 225 10.22 5.95 3.75
C VAL A 225 11.30 6.87 3.22
N ALA A 226 11.72 7.86 4.00
CA ALA A 226 12.76 8.80 3.59
C ALA A 226 14.09 8.08 3.30
N ASP A 227 14.49 7.15 4.18
CA ASP A 227 15.66 6.31 4.02
C ASP A 227 15.56 5.41 2.77
N ARG A 228 14.37 4.89 2.46
CA ARG A 228 14.11 4.14 1.23
C ARG A 228 14.26 5.01 -0.03
N ILE A 229 13.77 6.25 -0.02
CA ILE A 229 13.97 7.20 -1.12
C ILE A 229 15.46 7.53 -1.28
N GLU A 230 16.20 7.74 -0.19
CA GLU A 230 17.63 8.02 -0.27
C GLU A 230 18.46 6.84 -0.80
N ARG A 231 18.07 5.59 -0.49
CA ARG A 231 18.66 4.42 -1.16
C ARG A 231 18.49 4.46 -2.67
N LEU A 232 17.29 4.82 -3.17
CA LEU A 232 17.06 4.94 -4.61
C LEU A 232 17.92 6.05 -5.23
N ARG A 233 18.06 7.20 -4.56
CA ARG A 233 19.00 8.24 -4.99
C ARG A 233 20.44 7.74 -5.03
N GLY A 234 20.83 6.94 -4.04
CA GLY A 234 22.12 6.25 -4.00
C GLY A 234 22.36 5.27 -5.16
N LEU A 235 21.30 4.73 -5.76
CA LEU A 235 21.34 3.92 -6.99
C LEU A 235 21.39 4.77 -8.27
N GLY A 236 21.33 6.10 -8.16
CA GLY A 236 21.32 7.01 -9.30
C GLY A 236 19.93 7.34 -9.83
N VAL A 237 18.85 6.98 -9.13
CA VAL A 237 17.48 7.41 -9.47
C VAL A 237 17.35 8.90 -9.21
N ALA A 238 16.97 9.66 -10.23
CA ALA A 238 16.66 11.08 -10.08
C ALA A 238 15.18 11.26 -9.73
N PHE A 239 14.87 12.21 -8.84
CA PHE A 239 13.49 12.60 -8.55
C PHE A 239 13.30 14.07 -8.92
N VAL A 240 12.25 14.33 -9.69
CA VAL A 240 11.76 15.65 -10.10
C VAL A 240 10.43 15.83 -9.39
N LEU A 241 10.47 16.51 -8.25
CA LEU A 241 9.33 16.75 -7.36
C LEU A 241 8.66 18.08 -7.69
N ASP A 242 7.49 18.36 -7.11
CA ASP A 242 6.69 19.55 -7.44
C ASP A 242 6.46 19.69 -8.95
N THR A 243 6.21 18.57 -9.63
CA THR A 243 6.07 18.53 -11.10
C THR A 243 4.92 17.61 -11.50
N ARG A 244 3.81 18.22 -11.91
CA ARG A 244 2.63 17.51 -12.39
C ARG A 244 2.73 17.28 -13.89
N VAL A 245 2.82 16.01 -14.28
CA VAL A 245 2.78 15.62 -15.70
C VAL A 245 1.38 15.89 -16.24
N GLY A 246 1.31 16.56 -17.40
CA GLY A 246 0.08 17.10 -17.98
C GLY A 246 -0.07 18.62 -17.80
N GLU A 247 0.58 19.20 -16.78
CA GLU A 247 0.54 20.64 -16.50
C GLU A 247 1.92 21.29 -16.63
N ASP A 248 2.89 20.82 -15.84
CA ASP A 248 4.25 21.36 -15.81
C ASP A 248 5.14 20.74 -16.91
N VAL A 249 4.90 19.46 -17.22
CA VAL A 249 5.60 18.71 -18.27
C VAL A 249 4.56 17.93 -19.08
N ALA A 250 4.56 18.09 -20.41
CA ALA A 250 3.64 17.35 -21.27
C ALA A 250 3.99 15.84 -21.29
N PHE A 251 2.98 14.98 -21.32
CA PHE A 251 3.19 13.52 -21.39
C PHE A 251 4.00 13.12 -22.64
N GLU A 252 3.71 13.73 -23.79
CA GLU A 252 4.42 13.50 -25.05
C GLU A 252 5.87 13.98 -25.02
N GLU A 253 6.24 14.85 -24.07
CA GLU A 253 7.64 15.18 -23.83
C GLU A 253 8.40 14.02 -23.23
N LEU A 254 7.81 13.37 -22.23
CA LEU A 254 8.40 12.18 -21.63
C LEU A 254 8.54 11.05 -22.66
N GLU A 255 7.53 10.83 -23.51
CA GLU A 255 7.61 9.86 -24.61
C GLU A 255 8.74 10.17 -25.62
N ARG A 256 9.09 11.45 -25.82
CA ARG A 256 10.17 11.86 -26.75
C ARG A 256 11.56 11.77 -26.11
N GLU A 257 11.66 12.05 -24.81
CA GLU A 257 12.93 12.15 -24.10
C GLU A 257 13.43 10.83 -23.53
N PHE A 258 12.51 9.89 -23.28
CA PHE A 258 12.82 8.61 -22.66
C PHE A 258 12.52 7.45 -23.60
N ASP A 259 13.25 6.34 -23.44
CA ASP A 259 13.01 5.13 -24.22
C ASP A 259 11.73 4.40 -23.76
N ALA A 260 11.27 4.65 -22.53
CA ALA A 260 10.02 4.13 -21.98
C ALA A 260 9.42 5.09 -20.92
N VAL A 261 8.11 4.96 -20.70
CA VAL A 261 7.36 5.64 -19.64
C VAL A 261 6.56 4.63 -18.82
N PHE A 262 6.62 4.74 -17.50
CA PHE A 262 5.79 3.96 -16.57
C PHE A 262 4.89 4.90 -15.76
N VAL A 263 3.58 4.69 -15.83
CA VAL A 263 2.57 5.44 -15.08
C VAL A 263 2.27 4.72 -13.75
N ALA A 264 2.48 5.42 -12.65
CA ALA A 264 2.32 4.97 -11.27
C ALA A 264 1.82 6.11 -10.35
N ALA A 265 0.94 6.96 -10.87
CA ALA A 265 0.36 8.12 -10.20
C ALA A 265 -0.64 7.73 -9.10
N GLY A 266 -1.32 6.60 -9.28
CA GLY A 266 -2.23 6.00 -8.31
C GLY A 266 -3.66 6.58 -8.33
N ALA A 267 -4.52 5.96 -7.53
CA ALA A 267 -5.90 6.43 -7.32
C ALA A 267 -5.93 7.47 -6.20
N ILE A 268 -5.98 8.76 -6.54
CA ILE A 268 -5.90 9.86 -5.58
C ILE A 268 -7.19 10.70 -5.47
N GLU A 269 -8.13 10.52 -6.38
CA GLU A 269 -9.39 11.26 -6.39
C GLU A 269 -10.40 10.60 -5.43
N GLY A 270 -10.83 11.33 -4.40
CA GLY A 270 -11.78 10.81 -3.42
C GLY A 270 -13.16 10.57 -4.04
N VAL A 271 -13.80 9.45 -3.71
CA VAL A 271 -15.18 9.18 -4.15
C VAL A 271 -16.15 10.08 -3.36
N GLU A 272 -17.11 10.68 -4.07
CA GLU A 272 -18.20 11.49 -3.52
C GLU A 272 -19.41 10.63 -3.12
N LEU A 273 -20.20 11.07 -2.13
CA LEU A 273 -21.47 10.43 -1.74
C LEU A 273 -22.62 10.76 -2.72
N GLY A 274 -22.50 11.84 -3.49
CA GLY A 274 -23.57 12.41 -4.31
C GLY A 274 -24.64 13.16 -3.51
N LEU A 275 -24.30 13.65 -2.31
CA LEU A 275 -25.17 14.43 -1.43
C LEU A 275 -24.89 15.93 -1.58
N GLU A 276 -25.92 16.74 -1.33
CA GLU A 276 -25.76 18.20 -1.25
C GLU A 276 -24.87 18.57 -0.06
N HIS A 277 -24.04 19.61 -0.23
CA HIS A 277 -23.11 20.17 0.76
C HIS A 277 -21.85 19.33 1.06
N GLU A 278 -21.40 18.47 0.14
CA GLU A 278 -20.11 17.75 0.27
C GLU A 278 -18.87 18.65 0.26
N ASP A 279 -19.00 19.87 -0.27
CA ASP A 279 -17.97 20.90 -0.32
C ASP A 279 -18.07 21.94 0.82
N ALA A 280 -18.99 21.74 1.78
CA ALA A 280 -19.21 22.68 2.87
C ALA A 280 -18.00 22.74 3.83
N PRO A 281 -17.68 23.92 4.40
CA PRO A 281 -16.66 24.04 5.43
C PRO A 281 -16.91 23.06 6.60
N GLY A 282 -15.90 22.26 6.93
CA GLY A 282 -16.00 21.20 7.95
C GLY A 282 -16.27 19.80 7.36
N VAL A 283 -16.51 19.69 6.05
CA VAL A 283 -16.44 18.43 5.31
C VAL A 283 -15.06 18.30 4.68
N PHE A 284 -14.41 17.15 4.85
CA PHE A 284 -13.07 16.88 4.37
C PHE A 284 -13.03 15.59 3.57
N ALA A 285 -12.28 15.60 2.47
CA ALA A 285 -11.81 14.35 1.86
C ALA A 285 -10.81 13.67 2.81
N ALA A 286 -10.77 12.34 2.82
CA ALA A 286 -9.86 11.60 3.70
C ALA A 286 -8.39 11.96 3.49
N THR A 287 -7.93 12.12 2.24
CA THR A 287 -6.53 12.52 1.96
C THR A 287 -6.22 13.87 2.57
N GLU A 288 -7.08 14.87 2.35
CA GLU A 288 -6.93 16.20 2.93
C GLU A 288 -6.82 16.13 4.46
N PHE A 289 -7.73 15.39 5.11
CA PHE A 289 -7.73 15.25 6.56
C PHE A 289 -6.45 14.58 7.08
N LEU A 290 -6.01 13.50 6.44
CA LEU A 290 -4.84 12.73 6.86
C LEU A 290 -3.55 13.51 6.68
N VAL A 291 -3.34 14.13 5.51
CA VAL A 291 -2.07 14.84 5.24
C VAL A 291 -1.92 16.06 6.14
N ARG A 292 -3.00 16.82 6.35
CA ARG A 292 -3.01 18.01 7.23
C ARG A 292 -2.91 17.64 8.72
N GLY A 293 -3.37 16.44 9.09
CA GLY A 293 -3.36 15.96 10.46
C GLY A 293 -2.06 15.26 10.88
N ASN A 294 -1.40 14.56 9.96
CA ASN A 294 -0.27 13.68 10.27
C ASN A 294 1.10 14.26 9.85
N LEU A 295 1.15 15.22 8.92
CA LEU A 295 2.41 15.72 8.36
C LEU A 295 2.69 17.19 8.73
N PRO A 296 3.97 17.57 8.75
CA PRO A 296 4.32 18.97 8.90
C PRO A 296 3.94 19.75 7.62
N PRO A 297 3.51 21.03 7.70
CA PRO A 297 3.03 21.78 6.54
C PRO A 297 4.06 21.95 5.41
N GLU A 298 5.36 21.95 5.72
CA GLU A 298 6.44 22.04 4.73
C GLU A 298 6.49 20.83 3.78
N ASP A 299 5.98 19.68 4.20
CA ASP A 299 5.91 18.48 3.37
C ASP A 299 4.70 18.51 2.42
N LEU A 300 3.82 19.51 2.52
CA LEU A 300 2.56 19.57 1.77
C LEU A 300 2.59 20.58 0.61
N PRO A 301 1.79 20.35 -0.44
CA PRO A 301 1.42 21.39 -1.41
C PRO A 301 0.89 22.64 -0.71
N GLU A 302 1.11 23.82 -1.30
CA GLU A 302 0.84 25.11 -0.67
C GLU A 302 -0.61 25.24 -0.19
N GLU A 303 -1.55 24.76 -0.99
CA GLU A 303 -2.99 24.76 -0.75
C GLU A 303 -3.43 23.91 0.45
N LEU A 304 -2.62 22.91 0.86
CA LEU A 304 -2.91 22.01 1.98
C LEU A 304 -2.15 22.39 3.25
N ARG A 305 -1.35 23.47 3.26
CA ARG A 305 -0.55 23.85 4.43
C ARG A 305 -1.35 24.44 5.59
N ALA A 306 -2.60 24.83 5.35
CA ALA A 306 -3.46 25.36 6.40
C ALA A 306 -3.73 24.27 7.44
N PRO A 307 -3.51 24.52 8.74
CA PRO A 307 -3.77 23.52 9.77
C PRO A 307 -5.26 23.18 9.82
N LEU A 308 -5.59 21.95 10.25
CA LEU A 308 -6.96 21.60 10.57
C LEU A 308 -7.48 22.48 11.72
N PRO A 309 -8.78 22.84 11.73
CA PRO A 309 -9.38 23.51 12.87
C PRO A 309 -9.36 22.59 14.11
N SER A 310 -9.56 23.17 15.29
CA SER A 310 -9.76 22.37 16.51
C SER A 310 -11.12 21.66 16.41
N LEU A 311 -11.12 20.34 16.40
CA LEU A 311 -12.32 19.51 16.26
C LEU A 311 -12.58 18.77 17.57
N ARG A 312 -13.76 18.96 18.17
CA ARG A 312 -14.17 18.24 19.39
C ARG A 312 -14.94 16.98 19.06
N SER A 313 -15.72 16.98 17.99
CA SER A 313 -16.43 15.80 17.49
C SER A 313 -16.23 15.59 16.00
N VAL A 314 -15.88 14.36 15.61
CA VAL A 314 -15.60 14.00 14.21
C VAL A 314 -16.41 12.77 13.83
N VAL A 315 -17.12 12.83 12.70
CA VAL A 315 -17.74 11.67 12.07
C VAL A 315 -16.97 11.30 10.81
N VAL A 316 -16.60 10.02 10.68
CA VAL A 316 -15.90 9.48 9.51
C VAL A 316 -16.81 8.48 8.82
N VAL A 317 -17.01 8.61 7.51
CA VAL A 317 -17.81 7.66 6.72
C VAL A 317 -16.86 6.73 5.96
N GLY A 318 -16.95 5.43 6.21
CA GLY A 318 -16.10 4.43 5.53
C GLY A 318 -15.98 3.11 6.28
N GLY A 319 -15.24 2.16 5.70
CA GLY A 319 -14.98 0.86 6.32
C GLY A 319 -13.70 0.17 5.85
N GLY A 320 -12.78 0.95 5.28
CA GLY A 320 -11.46 0.51 4.79
C GLY A 320 -10.33 0.95 5.71
N ASP A 321 -9.08 0.72 5.30
CA ASP A 321 -7.91 1.17 6.07
C ASP A 321 -7.85 2.69 6.20
N THR A 322 -8.19 3.42 5.15
CA THR A 322 -8.27 4.89 5.17
C THR A 322 -9.21 5.40 6.27
N SER A 323 -10.37 4.76 6.45
CA SER A 323 -11.31 5.21 7.48
C SER A 323 -10.80 4.91 8.89
N MET A 324 -10.04 3.82 9.08
CA MET A 324 -9.35 3.51 10.34
C MET A 324 -8.24 4.53 10.63
N ASP A 325 -7.54 4.96 9.59
CA ASP A 325 -6.48 5.97 9.70
C ASP A 325 -7.08 7.33 10.06
N CYS A 326 -8.21 7.72 9.45
CA CYS A 326 -8.92 8.96 9.77
C CYS A 326 -9.42 9.00 11.21
N VAL A 327 -10.13 7.96 11.69
CA VAL A 327 -10.67 7.96 13.06
C VAL A 327 -9.55 8.01 14.11
N ARG A 328 -8.46 7.28 13.90
CA ARG A 328 -7.32 7.23 14.83
C ARG A 328 -6.46 8.50 14.79
N THR A 329 -6.42 9.18 13.63
CA THR A 329 -5.86 10.53 13.50
C THR A 329 -6.72 11.53 14.25
N ALA A 330 -8.05 11.49 14.11
CA ALA A 330 -8.95 12.39 14.84
C ALA A 330 -8.79 12.27 16.37
N VAL A 331 -8.64 11.04 16.89
CA VAL A 331 -8.34 10.82 18.32
C VAL A 331 -7.04 11.54 18.74
N ARG A 332 -5.97 11.42 17.95
CA ARG A 332 -4.67 12.04 18.24
C ARG A 332 -4.66 13.56 18.08
N LEU A 333 -5.55 14.09 17.24
CA LEU A 333 -5.80 15.52 17.13
C LEU A 333 -6.61 16.09 18.31
N GLY A 334 -7.03 15.24 19.26
CA GLY A 334 -7.68 15.66 20.49
C GLY A 334 -9.20 15.73 20.42
N ALA A 335 -9.83 15.08 19.42
CA ALA A 335 -11.29 14.96 19.37
C ALA A 335 -11.80 14.21 20.62
N GLU A 336 -12.81 14.78 21.28
CA GLU A 336 -13.48 14.20 22.45
C GLU A 336 -14.40 13.05 22.07
N GLU A 337 -15.03 13.12 20.88
CA GLU A 337 -15.90 12.08 20.34
C GLU A 337 -15.56 11.80 18.87
N VAL A 338 -15.25 10.55 18.54
CA VAL A 338 -15.01 10.11 17.16
C VAL A 338 -15.94 8.96 16.82
N ARG A 339 -16.73 9.12 15.75
CA ARG A 339 -17.67 8.12 15.25
C ARG A 339 -17.27 7.64 13.86
N LEU A 340 -17.25 6.33 13.65
CA LEU A 340 -17.23 5.73 12.33
C LEU A 340 -18.64 5.36 11.90
N VAL A 341 -19.09 5.84 10.75
CA VAL A 341 -20.33 5.42 10.10
C VAL A 341 -20.01 4.42 8.99
N TYR A 342 -20.54 3.20 9.13
CA TYR A 342 -20.36 2.15 8.13
C TYR A 342 -21.68 1.47 7.77
N ARG A 343 -21.96 1.41 6.46
CA ARG A 343 -23.24 0.91 5.93
C ARG A 343 -23.47 -0.60 6.08
N ARG A 344 -22.45 -1.38 6.47
CA ARG A 344 -22.54 -2.84 6.68
C ARG A 344 -22.17 -3.20 8.11
N THR A 345 -22.00 -4.50 8.40
CA THR A 345 -21.53 -4.94 9.71
C THR A 345 -20.01 -5.03 9.75
N GLU A 346 -19.48 -5.22 10.95
CA GLU A 346 -18.05 -5.45 11.21
C GLU A 346 -17.47 -6.57 10.33
N GLN A 347 -18.24 -7.64 10.04
CA GLN A 347 -17.76 -8.79 9.26
C GLN A 347 -17.47 -8.44 7.79
N GLU A 348 -18.17 -7.45 7.23
CA GLU A 348 -17.95 -7.00 5.85
C GLU A 348 -16.93 -5.88 5.72
N MET A 349 -16.34 -5.40 6.83
CA MET A 349 -15.31 -4.35 6.80
C MET A 349 -14.07 -4.83 6.05
N GLN A 350 -13.54 -3.95 5.21
CA GLN A 350 -12.35 -4.23 4.41
C GLN A 350 -11.07 -3.76 5.09
N GLY A 351 -11.13 -2.81 6.03
CA GLY A 351 -9.95 -2.41 6.80
C GLY A 351 -9.32 -3.59 7.54
N ARG A 352 -8.01 -3.50 7.78
CA ARG A 352 -7.23 -4.49 8.52
C ARG A 352 -7.80 -4.68 9.94
N GLU A 353 -7.95 -5.93 10.35
CA GLU A 353 -8.59 -6.25 11.63
C GLU A 353 -7.81 -5.64 12.82
N GLU A 354 -6.49 -5.71 12.78
CA GLU A 354 -5.62 -5.14 13.81
C GLU A 354 -5.86 -3.63 14.00
N GLU A 355 -6.04 -2.86 12.92
CA GLU A 355 -6.29 -1.42 13.01
C GLU A 355 -7.69 -1.09 13.53
N ARG A 356 -8.68 -1.92 13.18
CA ARG A 356 -10.03 -1.81 13.72
C ARG A 356 -10.06 -2.07 15.22
N MET A 357 -9.33 -3.09 15.69
CA MET A 357 -9.17 -3.37 17.12
C MET A 357 -8.46 -2.21 17.84
N HIS A 358 -7.44 -1.62 17.22
CA HIS A 358 -6.79 -0.42 17.77
C HIS A 358 -7.77 0.75 17.90
N ALA A 359 -8.60 1.01 16.90
CA ALA A 359 -9.60 2.08 16.93
C ALA A 359 -10.64 1.86 18.04
N HIS A 360 -11.14 0.63 18.23
CA HIS A 360 -12.02 0.29 19.36
C HIS A 360 -11.34 0.55 20.71
N GLU A 361 -10.10 0.07 20.89
CA GLU A 361 -9.32 0.29 22.12
C GLU A 361 -9.03 1.77 22.37
N GLU A 362 -8.92 2.58 21.32
CA GLU A 362 -8.69 4.03 21.37
C GLU A 362 -9.99 4.85 21.60
N GLY A 363 -11.14 4.18 21.74
CA GLY A 363 -12.41 4.80 22.12
C GLY A 363 -13.31 5.26 20.97
N VAL A 364 -13.00 4.85 19.73
CA VAL A 364 -13.84 5.16 18.56
C VAL A 364 -15.19 4.45 18.68
N ILE A 365 -16.27 5.18 18.44
CA ILE A 365 -17.64 4.66 18.41
C ILE A 365 -17.96 4.18 16.99
N PHE A 366 -18.45 2.95 16.84
CA PHE A 366 -18.78 2.37 15.54
C PHE A 366 -20.29 2.31 15.34
N GLU A 367 -20.79 3.10 14.39
CA GLU A 367 -22.18 3.11 13.93
C GLU A 367 -22.28 2.18 12.72
N PHE A 368 -22.39 0.88 12.98
CA PHE A 368 -22.63 -0.13 11.95
C PHE A 368 -24.04 -0.04 11.37
N LEU A 369 -24.23 -0.65 10.20
CA LEU A 369 -25.51 -0.66 9.51
C LEU A 369 -26.12 0.75 9.40
N THR A 370 -25.28 1.74 9.11
CA THR A 370 -25.66 3.14 9.08
C THR A 370 -25.15 3.77 7.79
N SER A 371 -26.04 4.42 7.05
CA SER A 371 -25.70 5.11 5.78
C SER A 371 -26.11 6.58 5.84
N PRO A 372 -25.24 7.50 5.38
CA PRO A 372 -25.61 8.90 5.19
C PRO A 372 -26.77 9.07 4.21
N THR A 373 -27.58 10.10 4.44
CA THR A 373 -28.71 10.52 3.59
C THR A 373 -28.76 12.01 3.32
N ALA A 374 -28.16 12.84 4.18
CA ALA A 374 -27.96 14.27 3.93
C ALA A 374 -26.81 14.82 4.79
N ILE A 375 -26.08 15.80 4.25
CA ILE A 375 -25.13 16.62 4.99
C ILE A 375 -25.85 17.91 5.38
N LEU A 376 -25.92 18.19 6.67
CA LEU A 376 -26.65 19.33 7.21
C LEU A 376 -25.66 20.43 7.58
N VAL A 377 -25.96 21.64 7.11
CA VAL A 377 -25.18 22.85 7.39
C VAL A 377 -25.91 23.79 8.35
N ASP A 378 -25.17 24.69 8.97
CA ASP A 378 -25.67 25.78 9.79
C ASP A 378 -26.05 27.02 8.96
N ASP A 379 -26.45 28.11 9.64
CA ASP A 379 -26.83 29.37 8.98
C ASP A 379 -25.66 30.05 8.24
N ALA A 380 -24.41 29.69 8.55
CA ALA A 380 -23.21 30.17 7.88
C ALA A 380 -22.77 29.26 6.72
N GLY A 381 -23.47 28.14 6.50
CA GLY A 381 -23.16 27.15 5.47
C GLY A 381 -22.08 26.15 5.87
N ALA A 382 -21.66 26.09 7.13
CA ALA A 382 -20.68 25.13 7.63
C ALA A 382 -21.36 23.84 8.10
N PHE A 383 -20.67 22.70 8.00
CA PHE A 383 -21.16 21.41 8.49
C PHE A 383 -21.56 21.48 9.97
N ARG A 384 -22.73 20.92 10.30
CA ARG A 384 -23.20 20.79 11.70
C ARG A 384 -23.61 19.37 12.10
N ALA A 385 -24.09 18.57 11.14
CA ALA A 385 -24.62 17.24 11.42
C ALA A 385 -24.71 16.38 10.15
N LEU A 386 -24.58 15.07 10.34
CA LEU A 386 -24.81 14.06 9.32
C LEU A 386 -26.18 13.40 9.57
N ARG A 387 -27.11 13.51 8.62
CA ARG A 387 -28.35 12.74 8.67
C ARG A 387 -28.11 11.35 8.11
N CYS A 388 -28.43 10.34 8.90
CA CYS A 388 -28.24 8.94 8.58
C CYS A 388 -29.57 8.18 8.59
N GLN A 389 -29.54 6.97 8.04
CA GLN A 389 -30.58 5.96 8.20
C GLN A 389 -29.95 4.61 8.53
N LEU A 390 -30.72 3.74 9.20
CA LEU A 390 -30.31 2.37 9.46
C LEU A 390 -30.45 1.51 8.21
N MET A 391 -29.59 0.51 8.13
CA MET A 391 -29.52 -0.49 7.08
C MET A 391 -29.79 -1.88 7.65
N GLU A 392 -30.27 -2.80 6.81
CA GLU A 392 -30.24 -4.24 7.07
C GLU A 392 -29.42 -4.94 5.99
N LEU A 393 -28.90 -6.13 6.29
CA LEU A 393 -28.16 -6.92 5.31
C LEU A 393 -29.14 -7.77 4.49
N GLY A 394 -29.13 -7.55 3.18
CA GLY A 394 -29.73 -8.44 2.18
C GLY A 394 -28.74 -9.50 1.69
N GLU A 395 -29.02 -10.05 0.51
CA GLU A 395 -28.18 -11.07 -0.12
C GLU A 395 -26.78 -10.53 -0.50
N PRO A 396 -25.75 -11.39 -0.56
CA PRO A 396 -24.41 -11.02 -1.04
C PRO A 396 -24.40 -10.35 -2.43
N ASP A 397 -23.57 -9.32 -2.58
CA ASP A 397 -23.23 -8.69 -3.86
C ASP A 397 -22.18 -9.50 -4.64
N GLU A 398 -21.75 -8.96 -5.79
CA GLU A 398 -20.74 -9.58 -6.65
C GLU A 398 -19.37 -9.70 -5.98
N SER A 399 -19.09 -8.89 -4.96
CA SER A 399 -17.89 -9.01 -4.11
C SER A 399 -18.03 -10.09 -3.03
N GLY A 400 -19.19 -10.77 -2.96
CA GLY A 400 -19.52 -11.76 -1.94
C GLY A 400 -19.93 -11.16 -0.60
N ARG A 401 -20.08 -9.83 -0.50
CA ARG A 401 -20.45 -9.12 0.74
C ARG A 401 -21.94 -8.81 0.74
N ALA A 402 -22.61 -9.03 1.86
CA ALA A 402 -24.05 -8.74 1.99
C ALA A 402 -24.38 -7.28 1.59
N ARG A 403 -25.42 -7.13 0.75
CA ARG A 403 -25.88 -5.81 0.30
C ARG A 403 -26.56 -5.07 1.44
N PRO A 404 -26.22 -3.79 1.70
CA PRO A 404 -26.95 -3.01 2.68
C PRO A 404 -28.24 -2.47 2.04
N GLU A 405 -29.39 -2.75 2.67
CA GLU A 405 -30.71 -2.29 2.26
C GLU A 405 -31.28 -1.30 3.27
N PRO A 406 -31.88 -0.17 2.84
CA PRO A 406 -32.30 0.89 3.75
C PRO A 406 -33.57 0.53 4.52
N ILE A 407 -33.58 0.77 5.84
CA ILE A 407 -34.77 0.59 6.68
C ILE A 407 -35.59 1.88 6.67
N ALA A 408 -36.78 1.84 6.06
CA ALA A 408 -37.66 3.00 5.95
C ALA A 408 -38.07 3.56 7.33
N GLY A 409 -38.01 4.88 7.48
CA GLY A 409 -38.42 5.58 8.71
C GLY A 409 -37.41 5.50 9.86
N SER A 410 -36.20 4.99 9.63
CA SER A 410 -35.14 4.85 10.63
C SER A 410 -34.19 6.05 10.73
N GLY A 411 -34.57 7.20 10.17
CA GLY A 411 -33.69 8.36 10.05
C GLY A 411 -33.31 9.00 11.40
N PHE A 412 -32.05 9.39 11.55
CA PHE A 412 -31.53 10.11 12.72
C PHE A 412 -30.39 11.05 12.33
N GLU A 413 -29.98 11.94 13.24
CA GLU A 413 -28.89 12.89 13.02
C GLU A 413 -27.73 12.60 13.97
N ILE A 414 -26.50 12.73 13.46
CA ILE A 414 -25.26 12.70 14.23
C ILE A 414 -24.67 14.11 14.16
N GLU A 415 -24.76 14.86 15.25
CA GLU A 415 -24.12 16.19 15.35
C GLU A 415 -22.61 16.05 15.51
N ALA A 416 -21.84 16.80 14.74
CA ALA A 416 -20.38 16.78 14.77
C ALA A 416 -19.78 18.09 14.23
N ASP A 417 -18.56 18.42 14.65
CA ASP A 417 -17.83 19.59 14.15
C ASP A 417 -17.24 19.35 12.75
N ALA A 418 -16.95 18.09 12.41
CA ALA A 418 -16.40 17.71 11.12
C ALA A 418 -16.92 16.37 10.60
N LEU A 419 -17.01 16.29 9.27
CA LEU A 419 -17.27 15.09 8.50
C LEU A 419 -16.04 14.75 7.66
N VAL A 420 -15.57 13.51 7.73
CA VAL A 420 -14.49 13.01 6.87
C VAL A 420 -15.02 11.90 5.98
N LEU A 421 -14.88 12.07 4.67
CA LEU A 421 -15.31 11.10 3.66
C LEU A 421 -14.15 10.18 3.29
N ALA A 422 -14.24 8.91 3.72
CA ALA A 422 -13.24 7.87 3.52
C ALA A 422 -13.86 6.64 2.82
N ILE A 423 -14.56 6.89 1.71
CA ILE A 423 -15.40 5.90 1.03
C ILE A 423 -14.79 5.26 -0.22
N GLY A 424 -13.55 5.63 -0.57
CA GLY A 424 -12.81 5.05 -1.69
C GLY A 424 -12.07 6.12 -2.49
N TYR A 425 -11.26 5.66 -3.44
CA TYR A 425 -10.54 6.51 -4.38
C TYR A 425 -10.65 5.99 -5.81
N ASN A 426 -10.65 6.91 -6.76
CA ASN A 426 -10.58 6.69 -8.20
C ASN A 426 -9.26 7.24 -8.76
N VAL A 427 -8.93 6.80 -9.97
CA VAL A 427 -7.90 7.44 -10.79
C VAL A 427 -8.44 8.78 -11.28
N GLU A 428 -7.62 9.83 -11.27
CA GLU A 428 -8.04 11.17 -11.67
C GLU A 428 -8.60 11.18 -13.10
N ASP A 429 -9.78 11.80 -13.31
CA ASP A 429 -10.41 11.91 -14.64
C ASP A 429 -9.53 12.64 -15.68
N GLY A 430 -8.64 13.53 -15.21
CA GLY A 430 -7.75 14.36 -16.03
C GLY A 430 -6.82 13.60 -16.97
N TRP A 431 -6.52 12.33 -16.69
CA TRP A 431 -5.74 11.47 -17.59
C TRP A 431 -6.36 11.35 -19.00
N GLY A 432 -7.66 11.68 -19.12
CA GLY A 432 -8.40 12.01 -20.35
C GLY A 432 -7.59 12.76 -21.38
N GLU A 433 -7.07 13.86 -20.90
CA GLU A 433 -6.49 14.94 -21.67
C GLU A 433 -4.97 14.87 -21.64
N VAL A 434 -4.40 14.37 -20.54
CA VAL A 434 -2.95 14.21 -20.35
C VAL A 434 -2.37 13.12 -21.24
N ALA A 435 -3.06 11.98 -21.38
CA ALA A 435 -2.58 10.84 -22.17
C ALA A 435 -3.70 10.25 -23.06
N PRO A 436 -4.22 11.02 -24.04
CA PRO A 436 -5.41 10.65 -24.79
C PRO A 436 -5.25 9.39 -25.66
N ALA A 437 -4.00 9.02 -26.00
CA ALA A 437 -3.68 7.84 -26.79
C ALA A 437 -3.62 6.55 -25.95
N VAL A 438 -3.64 6.64 -24.62
CA VAL A 438 -3.58 5.50 -23.71
C VAL A 438 -4.99 5.08 -23.28
N GLU A 439 -5.34 3.83 -23.57
CA GLU A 439 -6.65 3.26 -23.30
C GLU A 439 -6.92 3.15 -21.80
N ARG A 440 -8.16 3.47 -21.43
CA ARG A 440 -8.67 3.42 -20.06
C ARG A 440 -10.02 2.75 -20.01
N ASP A 441 -10.32 2.16 -18.87
CA ASP A 441 -11.59 1.52 -18.62
C ASP A 441 -12.68 2.55 -18.23
N PRO A 442 -13.96 2.13 -18.09
CA PRO A 442 -15.05 3.04 -17.74
C PRO A 442 -14.93 3.71 -16.35
N TRP A 443 -13.98 3.27 -15.52
CA TRP A 443 -13.69 3.83 -14.20
C TRP A 443 -12.41 4.71 -14.20
N GLY A 444 -11.90 5.05 -15.39
CA GLY A 444 -10.74 5.92 -15.56
C GLY A 444 -9.38 5.21 -15.41
N ARG A 445 -9.36 3.92 -15.07
CA ARG A 445 -8.12 3.16 -14.84
C ARG A 445 -7.43 2.82 -16.14
N PHE A 446 -6.09 2.80 -16.13
CA PHE A 446 -5.29 2.43 -17.29
C PHE A 446 -5.50 0.95 -17.66
N THR A 447 -5.77 0.69 -18.93
CA THR A 447 -5.92 -0.68 -19.44
C THR A 447 -4.57 -1.25 -19.84
N VAL A 448 -4.23 -2.44 -19.33
CA VAL A 448 -2.96 -3.11 -19.60
C VAL A 448 -3.14 -4.62 -19.85
N ASP A 449 -2.16 -5.27 -20.52
CA ASP A 449 -2.05 -6.74 -20.45
C ASP A 449 -1.51 -7.13 -19.07
N PRO A 450 -2.28 -7.84 -18.23
CA PRO A 450 -1.88 -8.16 -16.84
C PRO A 450 -0.65 -9.06 -16.73
N ARG A 451 -0.18 -9.68 -17.82
CA ARG A 451 1.05 -10.49 -17.83
C ARG A 451 2.30 -9.67 -18.12
N THR A 452 2.14 -8.44 -18.59
CA THR A 452 3.26 -7.60 -19.07
C THR A 452 3.18 -6.16 -18.59
N MET A 453 2.04 -5.72 -18.04
CA MET A 453 1.72 -4.33 -17.68
C MET A 453 1.90 -3.32 -18.82
N ARG A 454 1.90 -3.79 -20.07
CA ARG A 454 1.94 -2.96 -21.27
C ARG A 454 0.56 -2.35 -21.52
N THR A 455 0.53 -1.06 -21.82
CA THR A 455 -0.67 -0.40 -22.35
C THR A 455 -0.83 -0.70 -23.84
N ASN A 456 -1.88 -0.16 -24.46
CA ASN A 456 -2.04 -0.15 -25.92
C ASN A 456 -0.99 0.73 -26.64
N ARG A 457 -0.28 1.61 -25.91
CA ARG A 457 0.66 2.58 -26.45
C ARG A 457 2.10 2.03 -26.36
N PRO A 458 2.82 1.86 -27.49
CA PRO A 458 4.20 1.39 -27.48
C PRO A 458 5.12 2.25 -26.61
N GLY A 459 6.00 1.61 -25.84
CA GLY A 459 6.87 2.26 -24.85
C GLY A 459 6.21 2.71 -23.55
N VAL A 460 4.89 2.57 -23.40
CA VAL A 460 4.14 3.02 -22.22
C VAL A 460 3.57 1.84 -21.43
N PHE A 461 3.82 1.87 -20.13
CA PHE A 461 3.42 0.88 -19.14
C PHE A 461 2.65 1.56 -18.00
N ALA A 462 1.82 0.81 -17.28
CA ALA A 462 1.13 1.31 -16.08
C ALA A 462 0.98 0.20 -15.03
N GLY A 463 0.92 0.53 -13.74
CA GLY A 463 0.76 -0.47 -12.68
C GLY A 463 0.45 0.12 -11.32
N GLY A 464 0.06 -0.74 -10.37
CA GLY A 464 -0.43 -0.29 -9.07
C GLY A 464 -1.86 0.23 -9.16
N ASP A 465 -2.20 1.18 -8.30
CA ASP A 465 -3.57 1.66 -8.14
C ASP A 465 -4.15 2.32 -9.41
N ASP A 466 -3.29 2.76 -10.33
CA ASP A 466 -3.66 3.23 -11.68
C ASP A 466 -4.39 2.19 -12.52
N VAL A 467 -4.13 0.91 -12.26
CA VAL A 467 -4.68 -0.23 -12.99
C VAL A 467 -5.70 -0.98 -12.12
N ASN A 468 -5.39 -1.16 -10.84
CA ASN A 468 -6.21 -1.97 -9.94
C ASN A 468 -7.37 -1.17 -9.30
N GLY A 469 -7.26 0.15 -9.25
CA GLY A 469 -7.95 0.98 -8.25
C GLY A 469 -7.24 0.89 -6.89
N ALA A 470 -7.73 1.64 -5.89
CA ALA A 470 -7.11 1.67 -4.56
C ALA A 470 -6.99 0.27 -3.94
N ASP A 471 -5.75 -0.17 -3.72
CA ASP A 471 -5.42 -1.52 -3.25
C ASP A 471 -4.18 -1.50 -2.32
N LEU A 472 -3.57 -2.65 -2.08
CA LEU A 472 -2.48 -2.82 -1.14
C LEU A 472 -1.12 -2.36 -1.70
N VAL A 473 -0.26 -1.82 -0.83
CA VAL A 473 1.15 -1.54 -1.15
C VAL A 473 1.86 -2.73 -1.82
N VAL A 474 1.56 -3.96 -1.36
CA VAL A 474 2.20 -5.17 -1.86
C VAL A 474 1.67 -5.63 -3.22
N THR A 475 0.43 -5.27 -3.60
CA THR A 475 -0.09 -5.57 -4.94
C THR A 475 0.49 -4.58 -5.96
N ALA A 476 0.67 -3.31 -5.58
CA ALA A 476 1.42 -2.35 -6.37
C ALA A 476 2.89 -2.79 -6.63
N LEU A 477 3.54 -3.43 -5.65
CA LEU A 477 4.86 -4.04 -5.86
C LEU A 477 4.81 -5.26 -6.79
N ALA A 478 3.78 -6.10 -6.68
CA ALA A 478 3.62 -7.25 -7.56
C ALA A 478 3.48 -6.79 -9.03
N ASP A 479 2.71 -5.74 -9.29
CA ASP A 479 2.62 -5.12 -10.61
C ASP A 479 3.96 -4.53 -11.05
N ALA A 480 4.68 -3.86 -10.15
CA ALA A 480 6.01 -3.33 -10.44
C ALA A 480 6.99 -4.42 -10.87
N HIS A 481 6.87 -5.64 -10.34
CA HIS A 481 7.73 -6.76 -10.75
C HIS A 481 7.46 -7.17 -12.19
N VAL A 482 6.18 -7.27 -12.57
CA VAL A 482 5.76 -7.62 -13.93
C VAL A 482 6.14 -6.51 -14.90
N ALA A 483 5.86 -5.25 -14.54
CA ALA A 483 6.19 -4.08 -15.33
C ALA A 483 7.70 -3.96 -15.53
N ALA A 484 8.52 -4.07 -14.48
CA ALA A 484 9.97 -3.97 -14.60
C ALA A 484 10.57 -5.05 -15.51
N ALA A 485 10.09 -6.29 -15.46
CA ALA A 485 10.55 -7.35 -16.36
C ALA A 485 10.21 -7.03 -17.83
N SER A 486 9.02 -6.50 -18.07
CA SER A 486 8.53 -6.15 -19.41
C SER A 486 9.21 -4.90 -19.98
N ILE A 487 9.47 -3.90 -19.13
CA ILE A 487 10.26 -2.70 -19.46
C ILE A 487 11.69 -3.08 -19.79
N GLU A 488 12.31 -3.98 -19.01
CA GLU A 488 13.67 -4.46 -19.28
C GLU A 488 13.76 -5.14 -20.66
N GLU A 489 12.77 -5.98 -21.00
CA GLU A 489 12.68 -6.60 -22.32
C GLU A 489 12.60 -5.55 -23.43
N TRP A 490 11.73 -4.55 -23.28
CA TRP A 490 11.57 -3.45 -24.23
C TRP A 490 12.86 -2.63 -24.44
N LEU A 491 13.50 -2.21 -23.33
CA LEU A 491 14.72 -1.41 -23.36
C LEU A 491 15.89 -2.19 -23.96
N SER A 492 15.96 -3.49 -23.70
CA SER A 492 16.98 -4.40 -24.25
C SER A 492 16.74 -4.78 -25.72
N ALA A 493 15.49 -4.93 -26.15
CA ALA A 493 15.12 -5.28 -27.51
C ALA A 493 15.14 -4.10 -28.49
N GLY A 494 15.34 -2.87 -27.99
CA GLY A 494 15.43 -1.67 -28.83
C GLY A 494 14.08 -1.08 -29.22
N GLY A 495 13.01 -1.37 -28.47
CA GLY A 495 11.72 -0.71 -28.65
C GLY A 495 10.75 -1.37 -29.62
N ASP A 496 10.69 -2.71 -29.65
CA ASP A 496 9.75 -3.45 -30.51
C ASP A 496 8.96 -4.49 -29.70
N TRP A 497 7.62 -4.43 -29.76
CA TRP A 497 6.70 -5.48 -29.28
C TRP A 497 5.44 -5.60 -30.13
#